data_AF-A0A651GUR7-F1
#
_entry.id   AF-A0A651GUR7-F1
#
_cell.length_a   1.000
_cell.length_b   1.000
_cell.length_c   1.000
_cell.angle_alpha   90.00
_cell.angle_beta   90.00
_cell.angle_gamma   90.00
#
_symmetry.space_group_name_H-M   'P 1'
#
loop_
_entity.id
_entity.type
_entity.pdbx_description
1 polymer ?
#
loop_
_entity_poly.entity_id
_entity_poly.type
_entity_poly.pdbx_seq_one_letter_code
_entity_poly.pdbx_strand_id
1 'polypeptide(L)' 'MGNLLYIVAVILIIAWAVGFVGYSAGGIIHVLLIIAIIAVLLQVIQGRRIL' A
#
# COMPACT_ATOMS: atom_id res chain seq x y z
N MET A 1 15.55 7.80 12.60
CA MET A 1 14.26 8.26 12.07
C MET A 1 13.54 7.12 11.30
N GLY A 2 13.50 5.89 11.82
CA GLY A 2 12.85 4.75 11.13
C GLY A 2 11.37 4.56 11.48
N ASN A 3 10.90 5.20 12.54
CA ASN A 3 9.59 4.91 13.12
C ASN A 3 8.41 5.44 12.28
N LEU A 4 8.56 6.63 11.67
CA LEU A 4 7.49 7.23 10.86
C LEU A 4 7.24 6.46 9.57
N LEU A 5 8.31 6.08 8.85
CA LEU A 5 8.19 5.27 7.63
C LEU A 5 7.64 3.87 7.91
N TYR A 6 8.03 3.27 9.04
CA TYR A 6 7.48 1.99 9.49
C TYR A 6 5.98 2.09 9.80
N ILE A 7 5.55 3.12 10.53
CA ILE A 7 4.13 3.37 10.82
C ILE A 7 3.34 3.55 9.53
N VAL A 8 3.85 4.34 8.58
CA VAL A 8 3.23 4.55 7.26
C VAL A 8 3.11 3.22 6.50
N ALA A 9 4.17 2.40 6.48
CA ALA A 9 4.14 1.10 5.82
C ALA A 9 3.10 0.15 6.43
N VAL A 10 2.99 0.12 7.76
CA VAL A 10 1.99 -0.68 8.48
C VAL A 10 0.58 -0.21 8.16
N ILE A 11 0.32 1.10 8.16
CA ILE A 11 -0.99 1.66 7.80
C ILE A 11 -1.36 1.31 6.36
N LEU A 12 -0.42 1.40 5.42
CA LEU A 12 -0.61 1.04 4.02
C LEU A 12 -1.03 -0.43 3.85
N ILE A 13 -0.38 -1.34 4.58
CA ILE A 13 -0.68 -2.78 4.53
C ILE A 13 -2.08 -3.07 5.09
N ILE A 14 -2.46 -2.42 6.20
CA ILE A 14 -3.78 -2.59 6.81
C ILE A 14 -4.88 -2.04 5.90
N ALA A 15 -4.70 -0.83 5.35
CA ALA A 15 -5.65 -0.24 4.40
C ALA A 15 -5.83 -1.11 3.15
N TRP A 16 -4.76 -1.72 2.65
CA TRP A 16 -4.83 -2.69 1.56
C TRP A 16 -5.62 -3.94 1.92
N ALA A 17 -5.33 -4.56 3.06
CA ALA A 17 -6.02 -5.77 3.50
C ALA A 17 -7.53 -5.53 3.69
N VAL A 18 -7.90 -4.39 4.28
CA VAL A 18 -9.30 -3.97 4.43
C VAL A 18 -9.96 -3.72 3.07
N GLY A 19 -9.26 -3.07 2.13
CA GLY A 19 -9.75 -2.86 0.77
C GLY A 19 -9.94 -4.17 -0.01
N PHE A 20 -9.01 -5.10 0.11
CA PHE A 20 -9.05 -6.41 -0.53
C PHE A 20 -10.20 -7.28 -0.02
N VAL A 21 -10.42 -7.32 1.30
CA VAL A 21 -11.46 -8.17 1.91
C VAL A 21 -12.85 -7.51 1.84
N GLY A 22 -12.93 -6.18 1.97
CA GLY A 22 -14.20 -5.45 2.04
C GLY A 22 -14.88 -5.20 0.70
N TYR A 23 -14.12 -5.17 -0.41
CA TYR A 23 -14.66 -4.81 -1.73
C TYR A 23 -14.55 -5.99 -2.72
N SER A 24 -15.40 -6.99 -2.52
CA SER A 24 -15.80 -7.95 -3.56
C SER A 24 -16.73 -7.30 -4.62
N ALA A 25 -16.53 -6.00 -4.88
CA ALA A 25 -17.46 -5.13 -5.59
C ALA A 25 -16.81 -4.57 -6.86
N GLY A 26 -17.05 -5.24 -7.99
CA GLY A 26 -16.91 -4.69 -9.35
C GLY A 26 -15.49 -4.38 -9.82
N GLY A 27 -15.13 -4.83 -11.03
CA GLY A 27 -13.76 -4.80 -11.57
C GLY A 27 -13.01 -3.45 -11.51
N ILE A 28 -13.70 -2.31 -11.39
CA ILE A 28 -13.08 -0.98 -11.28
C ILE A 28 -12.35 -0.79 -9.94
N ILE A 29 -12.96 -1.19 -8.82
CA ILE A 29 -12.32 -1.06 -7.49
C ILE A 29 -11.10 -1.97 -7.40
N HIS A 30 -11.15 -3.13 -8.04
CA HIS A 30 -10.04 -4.07 -8.11
C HIS A 30 -8.82 -3.49 -8.84
N VAL A 31 -9.03 -2.81 -9.96
CA VAL A 31 -7.96 -2.13 -10.71
C VAL A 31 -7.34 -1.00 -9.90
N LEU A 32 -8.16 -0.17 -9.23
CA LEU A 32 -7.67 0.91 -8.37
C LEU A 32 -6.86 0.35 -7.18
N LEU A 33 -7.28 -0.78 -6.59
CA LEU A 33 -6.53 -1.47 -5.53
C LEU A 33 -5.18 -2.01 -6.03
N ILE A 34 -5.13 -2.60 -7.21
CA ILE A 34 -3.87 -3.08 -7.80
C ILE A 34 -2.87 -1.94 -7.99
N ILE A 35 -3.32 -0.79 -8.50
CA ILE A 35 -2.47 0.40 -8.66
C ILE A 35 -1.97 0.89 -7.29
N ALA A 36 -2.83 0.89 -6.27
CA ALA A 36 -2.44 1.26 -4.92
C ALA A 36 -1.35 0.32 -4.36
N ILE A 37 -1.47 -1.00 -4.56
CA ILE A 37 -0.43 -1.97 -4.16
C ILE A 37 0.90 -1.70 -4.86
N ILE A 38 0.87 -1.44 -6.18
CA ILE A 38 2.08 -1.15 -6.95
C ILE A 38 2.76 0.12 -6.42
N ALA A 39 1.99 1.18 -6.14
CA ALA A 39 2.52 2.41 -5.55
C ALA A 39 3.15 2.17 -4.16
N VAL A 40 2.51 1.36 -3.31
CA VAL A 40 3.06 0.91 -2.01
C VAL A 40 4.39 0.18 -2.19
N LEU A 41 4.43 -0.82 -3.07
CA LEU A 41 5.63 -1.62 -3.34
C LEU A 41 6.76 -0.73 -3.85
N LEU A 42 6.47 0.17 -4.79
CA LEU A 42 7.43 1.14 -5.30
C LEU A 42 7.94 2.05 -4.18
N GLN A 43 7.08 2.53 -3.29
CA GLN A 43 7.48 3.35 -2.14
C GLN A 43 8.36 2.58 -1.14
N VAL A 44 8.03 1.32 -0.85
CA VAL A 44 8.81 0.47 0.07
C VAL A 44 10.18 0.13 -0.54
N ILE A 45 10.23 -0.16 -1.84
CA ILE A 45 11.47 -0.46 -2.56
C ILE A 45 12.33 0.81 -2.71
N GLN A 46 11.73 1.96 -3.03
CA GLN A 46 12.43 3.24 -3.20
C GLN A 46 12.81 3.92 -1.88
N GLY A 47 12.13 3.60 -0.77
CA GLY A 47 12.41 4.12 0.58
C GLY A 47 13.81 3.81 1.11
N ARG A 48 14.62 3.07 0.35
CA ARG A 48 16.05 2.84 0.59
C ARG A 48 16.96 3.64 -0.33
N ARG A 49 16.53 4.80 -0.87
CA ARG A 49 17.48 5.81 -1.36
C ARG A 49 18.07 6.54 -0.17
N ILE A 50 18.97 5.83 0.50
CA ILE A 50 19.90 6.36 1.49
C ILE A 50 20.80 7.34 0.71
N LEU A 51 20.61 8.64 0.93
CA LEU A 51 21.60 9.68 0.61
C LEU A 51 22.40 9.96 1.89
#